data_AF-A0A3N5Q7K6-F1
#
_entry.id   AF-A0A3N5Q7K6-F1
#
_cell.length_a   1.000
_cell.length_b   1.000
_cell.length_c   1.000
_cell.angle_alpha   90.00
_cell.angle_beta   90.00
_cell.angle_gamma   90.00
#
_symmetry.space_group_name_H-M   'P 1'
#
loop_
_entity.id
_entity.type
_entity.pdbx_description
1 polymer ?
#
loop_
_entity_poly.entity_id
_entity_poly.type
_entity_poly.pdbx_seq_one_letter_code
_entity_poly.pdbx_strand_id
1 'polypeptide(L)'
;MKNVIALLVVLTVLMVAGTASAQNVSTGISIADGELRSFYLAIGDYYRVPEPKVVHVKKHYRVRDEELPVVFYLASCARVEPEVVIDLRLRQRMSWLNITFHFGLTPEIYYVPVQRVGPPYGKAYGHYKKHAHDYKRVVLADEDVVNLVNLRFISDYH
;
A
#
# COMPACT_ATOMS: atom_id res chain seq x y z
N MET A 1 -50.01 27.42 -6.88
CA MET A 1 -49.59 26.21 -6.12
C MET A 1 -49.04 25.07 -7.00
N LYS A 2 -49.31 25.04 -8.31
CA LYS A 2 -48.78 24.00 -9.23
C LYS A 2 -47.27 24.12 -9.52
N ASN A 3 -46.71 25.34 -9.48
CA ASN A 3 -45.33 25.61 -9.91
C ASN A 3 -44.29 25.36 -8.79
N VAL A 4 -44.72 25.30 -7.53
CA VAL A 4 -43.84 25.02 -6.38
C VAL A 4 -43.59 23.52 -6.21
N ILE A 5 -44.58 22.68 -6.57
CA ILE A 5 -44.48 21.23 -6.52
C ILE A 5 -43.50 20.71 -7.60
N ALA A 6 -43.50 21.34 -8.78
CA ALA A 6 -42.56 20.99 -9.85
C ALA A 6 -41.08 21.26 -9.48
N LEU A 7 -40.81 22.30 -8.68
CA LEU A 7 -39.45 22.65 -8.25
C LEU A 7 -38.88 21.63 -7.23
N LEU A 8 -39.75 21.03 -6.41
CA LEU A 8 -39.39 20.07 -5.36
C LEU A 8 -39.11 18.66 -5.91
N VAL A 9 -39.68 18.30 -7.06
CA VAL A 9 -39.43 17.03 -7.75
C VAL A 9 -38.13 17.06 -8.57
N VAL A 10 -37.71 18.23 -9.05
CA VAL A 10 -36.42 18.37 -9.77
C VAL A 10 -35.23 18.35 -8.82
N LEU A 11 -35.39 18.83 -7.58
CA LEU A 11 -34.29 18.86 -6.60
C LEU A 11 -33.99 17.49 -5.97
N THR A 12 -34.94 16.55 -5.97
CA THR A 12 -34.75 15.20 -5.42
C THR A 12 -34.06 14.24 -6.40
N VAL A 13 -34.06 14.54 -7.71
CA VAL A 13 -33.42 13.69 -8.73
C VAL A 13 -31.90 13.94 -8.86
N LEU A 14 -31.38 15.05 -8.35
CA LEU A 14 -29.93 15.36 -8.42
C LEU A 14 -29.07 14.75 -7.30
N MET A 15 -29.65 14.13 -6.27
CA MET A 15 -28.86 13.48 -5.20
C MET A 15 -28.50 12.00 -5.49
N VAL A 16 -28.98 11.43 -6.59
CA VAL A 16 -28.64 10.06 -7.04
C VAL A 16 -27.62 10.10 -8.18
N ALA A 17 -26.65 11.03 -8.11
CA ALA A 17 -25.55 11.09 -9.04
C ALA A 17 -24.23 11.23 -8.26
N GLY A 18 -23.55 10.10 -8.05
CA GLY A 18 -22.12 10.12 -7.78
C GLY A 18 -21.63 9.49 -6.48
N THR A 19 -22.19 8.36 -6.04
CA THR A 19 -21.32 7.35 -5.41
C THR A 19 -20.68 6.55 -6.53
N ALA A 20 -19.72 7.18 -7.23
CA ALA A 20 -18.70 6.42 -7.94
C ALA A 20 -17.93 5.66 -6.86
N SER A 21 -18.41 4.44 -6.55
CA SER A 21 -17.64 3.49 -5.78
C SER A 21 -16.38 3.28 -6.62
N ALA A 22 -15.27 3.88 -6.18
CA ALA A 22 -13.96 3.49 -6.65
C ALA A 22 -13.91 1.99 -6.38
N GLN A 23 -14.05 1.19 -7.43
CA GLN A 23 -13.71 -0.22 -7.34
C GLN A 23 -12.22 -0.19 -7.03
N ASN A 24 -11.89 -0.28 -5.74
CA ASN A 24 -10.58 -0.70 -5.30
C ASN A 24 -10.45 -2.08 -5.91
N VAL A 25 -9.81 -2.13 -7.08
CA VAL A 25 -9.34 -3.36 -7.68
C VAL A 25 -8.26 -3.83 -6.72
N SER A 26 -8.69 -4.53 -5.67
CA SER A 26 -7.86 -5.48 -4.98
C SER A 26 -7.45 -6.46 -6.06
N THR A 27 -6.32 -6.17 -6.70
CA THR A 27 -5.55 -7.15 -7.45
C THR A 27 -4.95 -8.08 -6.41
N GLY A 28 -5.82 -8.78 -5.68
CA GLY A 28 -5.45 -9.89 -4.84
C GLY A 28 -4.87 -10.93 -5.78
N ILE A 29 -3.55 -11.00 -5.82
CA ILE A 29 -2.84 -12.04 -6.54
C ILE A 29 -3.35 -13.35 -5.92
N SER A 30 -4.12 -14.11 -6.69
CA SER A 30 -4.57 -15.43 -6.25
C SER A 30 -3.41 -16.38 -6.47
N ILE A 31 -2.61 -16.59 -5.43
CA ILE A 31 -1.38 -17.40 -5.48
C ILE A 31 -1.74 -18.87 -5.16
N ALA A 32 -1.35 -19.82 -6.01
CA ALA A 32 -1.50 -21.24 -5.71
C ALA A 32 -0.57 -21.69 -4.56
N ASP A 33 -0.89 -22.75 -3.81
CA ASP A 33 -0.14 -23.16 -2.61
C ASP A 33 1.39 -23.30 -2.83
N GLY A 34 1.82 -23.80 -4.00
CA GLY A 34 3.24 -23.91 -4.36
C GLY A 34 3.90 -22.57 -4.71
N GLU A 35 3.17 -21.65 -5.33
CA GLU A 35 3.61 -20.30 -5.62
C GLU A 35 3.70 -19.48 -4.33
N LEU A 36 2.83 -19.76 -3.34
CA LEU A 36 2.78 -19.05 -2.06
C LEU A 36 4.00 -19.35 -1.20
N ARG A 37 4.44 -20.62 -1.19
CA ARG A 37 5.69 -20.99 -0.52
C ARG A 37 6.90 -20.33 -1.20
N SER A 38 6.91 -20.30 -2.53
CA SER A 38 7.95 -19.62 -3.31
C SER A 38 8.02 -18.12 -3.01
N PHE A 39 6.85 -17.49 -2.81
CA PHE A 39 6.75 -16.09 -2.42
C PHE A 39 7.34 -15.81 -1.03
N TYR A 40 7.01 -16.61 -0.01
CA TYR A 40 7.57 -16.41 1.33
C TYR A 40 9.07 -16.67 1.40
N LEU A 41 9.57 -17.66 0.62
CA LEU A 41 11.00 -17.89 0.47
C LEU A 41 11.68 -16.66 -0.15
N ALA A 42 11.12 -16.10 -1.23
CA ALA A 42 11.67 -14.92 -1.90
C ALA A 42 11.72 -13.68 -0.98
N ILE A 43 10.67 -13.45 -0.17
CA ILE A 43 10.69 -12.39 0.86
C ILE A 43 11.83 -12.65 1.85
N GLY A 44 11.97 -13.89 2.32
CA GLY A 44 13.02 -14.29 3.25
C GLY A 44 14.41 -14.01 2.70
N ASP A 45 14.68 -14.44 1.48
CA ASP A 45 15.97 -14.26 0.81
C ASP A 45 16.27 -12.77 0.58
N TYR A 46 15.29 -12.01 0.07
CA TYR A 46 15.46 -10.58 -0.24
C TYR A 46 15.75 -9.74 1.01
N TYR A 47 14.98 -9.93 2.09
CA TYR A 47 15.17 -9.20 3.34
C TYR A 47 16.14 -9.87 4.31
N ARG A 48 16.78 -10.97 3.91
CA ARG A 48 17.73 -11.75 4.70
C ARG A 48 17.17 -12.20 6.04
N VAL A 49 15.93 -12.68 6.04
CA VAL A 49 15.25 -13.26 7.19
C VAL A 49 14.89 -14.73 6.90
N PRO A 50 14.94 -15.64 7.89
CA PRO A 50 14.53 -17.02 7.66
C PRO A 50 13.06 -17.10 7.20
N GLU A 51 12.75 -17.89 6.18
CA GLU A 51 11.36 -18.13 5.72
C GLU A 51 10.39 -18.51 6.87
N PRO A 52 10.78 -19.32 7.88
CA PRO A 52 9.92 -19.57 9.04
C PRO A 52 9.47 -18.30 9.79
N LYS A 53 10.28 -17.24 9.81
CA LYS A 53 9.92 -15.93 10.39
C LYS A 53 8.87 -15.22 9.53
N VAL A 54 8.98 -15.28 8.20
CA VAL A 54 7.97 -14.73 7.27
C VAL A 54 6.63 -15.44 7.46
N VAL A 55 6.65 -16.77 7.50
CA VAL A 55 5.45 -17.59 7.73
C VAL A 55 4.86 -17.33 9.12
N HIS A 56 5.71 -17.16 10.15
CA HIS A 56 5.26 -16.80 11.49
C HIS A 56 4.53 -15.45 11.48
N VAL A 57 5.14 -14.42 10.89
CA VAL A 57 4.54 -13.08 10.77
C VAL A 57 3.17 -13.15 10.09
N LYS A 58 3.10 -13.83 8.94
CA LYS A 58 1.85 -14.05 8.19
C LYS A 58 0.78 -14.71 9.06
N LYS A 59 1.08 -15.86 9.66
CA LYS A 59 0.09 -16.68 10.36
C LYS A 59 -0.32 -16.10 11.71
N HIS A 60 0.64 -15.58 12.47
CA HIS A 60 0.40 -15.10 13.83
C HIS A 60 -0.34 -13.76 13.84
N TYR A 61 0.08 -12.82 12.99
CA TYR A 61 -0.50 -11.47 12.95
C TYR A 61 -1.57 -11.29 11.87
N ARG A 62 -1.79 -12.31 11.02
CA ARG A 62 -2.75 -12.28 9.90
C ARG A 62 -2.52 -11.10 8.95
N VAL A 63 -1.26 -10.75 8.71
CA VAL A 63 -0.87 -9.74 7.71
C VAL A 63 -1.27 -10.24 6.32
N ARG A 64 -1.76 -9.36 5.47
CA ARG A 64 -2.10 -9.70 4.08
C ARG A 64 -0.82 -10.00 3.29
N ASP A 65 -0.90 -10.87 2.29
CA ASP A 65 0.30 -11.34 1.58
C ASP A 65 1.01 -10.19 0.87
N GLU A 66 0.23 -9.29 0.24
CA GLU A 66 0.71 -8.07 -0.39
C GLU A 66 1.32 -7.06 0.59
N GLU A 67 1.01 -7.15 1.89
CA GLU A 67 1.57 -6.28 2.93
C GLU A 67 2.82 -6.87 3.59
N LEU A 68 3.12 -8.17 3.41
CA LEU A 68 4.32 -8.78 3.98
C LEU A 68 5.61 -8.07 3.51
N PRO A 69 5.82 -7.79 2.21
CA PRO A 69 6.99 -7.03 1.78
C PRO A 69 7.09 -5.66 2.45
N VAL A 70 5.97 -4.96 2.71
CA VAL A 70 5.97 -3.65 3.37
C VAL A 70 6.48 -3.75 4.80
N VAL A 71 6.03 -4.76 5.54
CA VAL A 71 6.48 -5.02 6.92
C VAL A 71 7.99 -5.21 6.96
N PHE A 72 8.52 -6.13 6.13
CA PHE A 72 9.95 -6.43 6.13
C PHE A 72 10.79 -5.28 5.54
N TYR A 73 10.28 -4.56 4.55
CA TYR A 73 10.94 -3.39 4.00
C TYR A 73 11.16 -2.30 5.05
N LEU A 74 10.08 -1.89 5.73
CA LEU A 74 10.15 -0.87 6.78
C LEU A 74 11.01 -1.32 7.97
N ALA A 75 10.90 -2.59 8.38
CA ALA A 75 11.74 -3.16 9.42
C ALA A 75 13.23 -3.07 9.04
N SER A 76 13.57 -3.38 7.79
CA SER A 76 14.95 -3.27 7.29
C SER A 76 15.46 -1.82 7.25
N CYS A 77 14.64 -0.87 6.79
CA CYS A 77 15.01 0.55 6.72
C CYS A 77 15.22 1.15 8.12
N ALA A 78 14.32 0.82 9.05
CA ALA A 78 14.36 1.31 10.43
C ALA A 78 15.32 0.52 11.34
N ARG A 79 15.84 -0.63 10.88
CA ARG A 79 16.67 -1.57 11.65
C ARG A 79 16.00 -2.02 12.94
N VAL A 80 14.75 -2.43 12.84
CA VAL A 80 13.94 -2.96 13.95
C VAL A 80 13.38 -4.33 13.60
N GLU A 81 12.88 -5.06 14.59
CA GLU A 81 12.16 -6.30 14.35
C GLU A 81 10.81 -6.05 13.63
N PRO A 82 10.36 -6.96 12.75
CA PRO A 82 9.07 -6.86 12.05
C PRO A 82 7.88 -6.61 12.99
N GLU A 83 7.91 -7.19 14.18
CA GLU A 83 6.88 -7.05 15.21
C GLU A 83 6.65 -5.60 15.64
N VAL A 84 7.71 -4.75 15.64
CA VAL A 84 7.59 -3.33 15.97
C VAL A 84 6.76 -2.61 14.91
N VAL A 85 6.99 -2.92 13.62
CA VAL A 85 6.23 -2.36 12.50
C VAL A 85 4.77 -2.83 12.55
N ILE A 86 4.56 -4.12 12.84
CA ILE A 86 3.24 -4.73 12.93
C ILE A 86 2.43 -4.13 14.08
N ASP A 87 3.04 -3.87 15.24
CA ASP A 87 2.36 -3.26 16.37
C ASP A 87 1.88 -1.84 16.06
N LEU A 88 2.69 -1.03 15.36
CA LEU A 88 2.26 0.28 14.88
C LEU A 88 1.08 0.17 13.90
N ARG A 89 1.11 -0.84 13.00
CA ARG A 89 0.06 -1.08 12.03
C ARG A 89 -1.26 -1.54 12.66
N LEU A 90 -1.20 -2.61 13.47
CA LEU A 90 -2.39 -3.31 13.93
C LEU A 90 -2.92 -2.79 15.26
N ARG A 91 -2.04 -2.44 16.20
CA ARG A 91 -2.46 -1.95 17.53
C ARG A 91 -2.71 -0.46 17.51
N GLN A 92 -1.79 0.32 16.94
CA GLN A 92 -1.90 1.79 16.90
C GLN A 92 -2.65 2.31 15.68
N ARG A 93 -3.04 1.42 14.75
CA ARG A 93 -3.87 1.74 13.56
C ARG A 93 -3.24 2.80 12.65
N MET A 94 -1.91 2.84 12.58
CA MET A 94 -1.21 3.75 11.69
C MET A 94 -1.29 3.29 10.23
N SER A 95 -1.38 4.26 9.31
CA SER A 95 -1.13 4.02 7.89
C SER A 95 0.34 3.68 7.66
N TRP A 96 0.66 2.99 6.56
CA TRP A 96 2.06 2.69 6.21
C TRP A 96 2.90 3.97 6.10
N LEU A 97 2.31 5.03 5.58
CA LEU A 97 2.96 6.34 5.52
C LEU A 97 3.22 6.94 6.91
N ASN A 98 2.28 6.86 7.84
CA ASN A 98 2.50 7.34 9.21
C ASN A 98 3.56 6.51 9.94
N ILE A 99 3.63 5.20 9.70
CA ILE A 99 4.69 4.33 10.23
C ILE A 99 6.05 4.75 9.66
N THR A 100 6.10 5.11 8.38
CA THR A 100 7.32 5.65 7.73
C THR A 100 7.83 6.88 8.49
N PHE A 101 6.93 7.84 8.75
CA PHE A 101 7.28 9.05 9.49
C PHE A 101 7.59 8.80 10.96
N HIS A 102 6.95 7.81 11.60
CA HIS A 102 7.25 7.40 12.96
C HIS A 102 8.73 7.01 13.13
N PHE A 103 9.31 6.35 12.13
CA PHE A 103 10.73 5.99 12.11
C PHE A 103 11.66 7.11 11.59
N GLY A 104 11.14 8.32 11.34
CA GLY A 104 11.91 9.43 10.78
C GLY A 104 12.30 9.25 9.31
N LEU A 105 11.68 8.29 8.61
CA LEU A 105 11.90 8.04 7.19
C LEU A 105 11.03 8.98 6.35
N THR A 106 11.38 9.14 5.07
CA THR A 106 10.61 9.93 4.10
C THR A 106 9.99 9.03 3.03
N PRO A 107 8.93 9.47 2.33
CA PRO A 107 8.32 8.71 1.24
C PRO A 107 9.27 8.39 0.09
N GLU A 108 10.42 9.05 -0.01
CA GLU A 108 11.45 8.80 -1.02
C GLU A 108 11.89 7.33 -1.04
N ILE A 109 11.88 6.64 0.11
CA ILE A 109 12.25 5.23 0.18
C ILE A 109 11.38 4.34 -0.72
N TYR A 110 10.14 4.73 -1.02
CA TYR A 110 9.25 3.94 -1.88
C TYR A 110 9.40 4.26 -3.37
N TYR A 111 10.19 5.27 -3.73
CA TYR A 111 10.36 5.65 -5.13
C TYR A 111 11.18 4.60 -5.90
N VAL A 112 10.59 4.05 -6.96
CA VAL A 112 11.25 3.16 -7.91
C VAL A 112 11.37 3.90 -9.25
N PRO A 113 12.54 4.02 -9.87
CA PRO A 113 12.64 4.64 -11.19
C PRO A 113 12.15 3.67 -12.27
N VAL A 114 10.99 3.95 -12.88
CA VAL A 114 10.48 3.18 -14.03
C VAL A 114 10.37 4.04 -15.29
N GLN A 115 10.63 3.44 -16.47
CA GLN A 115 10.61 4.15 -17.74
C GLN A 115 9.20 4.56 -18.18
N ARG A 116 8.18 3.74 -17.85
CA ARG A 116 6.77 4.02 -18.14
C ARG A 116 5.93 3.72 -16.92
N VAL A 117 5.13 4.70 -16.51
CA VAL A 117 4.20 4.55 -15.38
C VAL A 117 2.84 4.16 -15.92
N GLY A 118 2.35 2.99 -15.53
CA GLY A 118 0.98 2.53 -15.76
C GLY A 118 0.21 2.36 -14.45
N PRO A 119 -1.09 2.04 -14.51
CA PRO A 119 -1.80 1.49 -13.35
C PRO A 119 -1.09 0.26 -12.80
N PRO A 120 -1.11 0.02 -11.48
CA PRO A 120 -1.77 0.80 -10.43
C PRO A 120 -0.96 2.02 -9.93
N TYR A 121 0.26 2.24 -10.43
CA TYR A 121 1.23 3.18 -9.84
C TYR A 121 1.02 4.66 -10.21
N GLY A 122 0.20 4.95 -11.22
CA GLY A 122 0.02 6.30 -11.77
C GLY A 122 -0.28 7.39 -10.73
N LYS A 123 -1.11 7.09 -9.73
CA LYS A 123 -1.45 8.03 -8.65
C LYS A 123 -0.22 8.37 -7.81
N ALA A 124 0.47 7.36 -7.29
CA ALA A 124 1.67 7.51 -6.48
C ALA A 124 2.77 8.32 -7.20
N TYR A 125 3.06 8.00 -8.46
CA TYR A 125 4.05 8.76 -9.25
C TYR A 125 3.62 10.19 -9.54
N GLY A 126 2.30 10.46 -9.61
CA GLY A 126 1.77 11.82 -9.65
C GLY A 126 2.15 12.63 -8.41
N HIS A 127 2.10 12.03 -7.22
CA HIS A 127 2.53 12.68 -5.98
C HIS A 127 4.03 12.99 -5.97
N TYR A 128 4.87 12.05 -6.41
CA TYR A 128 6.32 12.28 -6.54
C TYR A 128 6.64 13.38 -7.54
N LYS A 129 6.01 13.38 -8.72
CA LYS A 129 6.22 14.40 -9.74
C LYS A 129 5.89 15.80 -9.22
N LYS A 130 4.81 15.93 -8.45
CA LYS A 130 4.38 17.21 -7.87
C LYS A 130 5.35 17.73 -6.79
N HIS A 131 6.04 16.83 -6.09
CA HIS A 131 6.91 17.16 -4.96
C HIS A 131 8.35 16.68 -5.17
N ALA A 132 8.84 16.74 -6.41
CA ALA A 132 10.15 16.21 -6.80
C ALA A 132 11.33 16.87 -6.04
N HIS A 133 11.11 18.04 -5.43
CA HIS A 133 12.11 18.77 -4.65
C HIS A 133 11.90 18.68 -3.13
N ASP A 134 10.82 18.06 -2.66
CA ASP A 134 10.51 17.91 -1.23
C ASP A 134 9.63 16.66 -0.99
N TYR A 135 10.28 15.50 -0.98
CA TYR A 135 9.58 14.23 -0.80
C TYR A 135 8.86 14.09 0.55
N LYS A 136 9.15 14.93 1.54
CA LYS A 136 8.42 14.95 2.82
C LYS A 136 6.94 15.34 2.64
N ARG A 137 6.61 16.02 1.53
CA ARG A 137 5.23 16.42 1.19
C ARG A 137 4.49 15.40 0.35
N VAL A 138 5.14 14.31 -0.05
CA VAL A 138 4.48 13.23 -0.78
C VAL A 138 3.49 12.54 0.14
N VAL A 139 2.23 12.49 -0.30
CA VAL A 139 1.13 11.82 0.41
C VAL A 139 0.80 10.56 -0.39
N LEU A 140 0.79 9.42 0.28
CA LEU A 140 0.54 8.10 -0.29
C LEU A 140 -0.55 7.43 0.53
N ALA A 141 -1.51 6.80 -0.14
CA ALA A 141 -2.43 5.89 0.50
C ALA A 141 -1.71 4.58 0.86
N ASP A 142 -2.31 3.76 1.74
CA ASP A 142 -1.77 2.45 2.07
C ASP A 142 -1.55 1.58 0.82
N GLU A 143 -2.50 1.61 -0.11
CA GLU A 143 -2.40 0.88 -1.39
C GLU A 143 -1.23 1.38 -2.25
N ASP A 144 -0.95 2.69 -2.26
CA ASP A 144 0.20 3.23 -3.00
C ASP A 144 1.53 2.69 -2.42
N VAL A 145 1.66 2.67 -1.08
CA VAL A 145 2.85 2.12 -0.42
C VAL A 145 3.00 0.63 -0.71
N VAL A 146 1.92 -0.14 -0.57
CA VAL A 146 1.88 -1.57 -0.90
C VAL A 146 2.33 -1.80 -2.34
N ASN A 147 1.74 -1.08 -3.30
CA ASN A 147 2.06 -1.23 -4.71
C ASN A 147 3.53 -0.89 -5.00
N LEU A 148 4.05 0.21 -4.45
CA LEU A 148 5.43 0.63 -4.69
C LEU A 148 6.46 -0.33 -4.07
N VAL A 149 6.22 -0.83 -2.85
CA VAL A 149 7.11 -1.80 -2.22
C VAL A 149 7.09 -3.12 -2.98
N ASN A 150 5.91 -3.60 -3.41
CA ASN A 150 5.84 -4.81 -4.23
C ASN A 150 6.52 -4.62 -5.58
N LEU A 151 6.36 -3.44 -6.21
CA LEU A 151 7.09 -3.11 -7.44
C LEU A 151 8.60 -3.17 -7.23
N ARG A 152 9.12 -2.58 -6.14
CA ARG A 152 10.54 -2.67 -5.78
C ARG A 152 10.96 -4.12 -5.62
N PHE A 153 10.26 -4.88 -4.77
CA PHE A 153 10.56 -6.27 -4.48
C PHE A 153 10.62 -7.12 -5.75
N ILE A 154 9.62 -7.00 -6.63
CA ILE A 154 9.58 -7.74 -7.89
C ILE A 154 10.70 -7.29 -8.85
N SER A 155 10.99 -5.98 -8.91
CA SER A 155 12.01 -5.43 -9.82
C SER A 155 13.44 -5.75 -9.40
N ASP A 156 13.70 -5.87 -8.10
CA ASP A 156 15.05 -6.10 -7.56
C ASP A 156 15.35 -7.60 -7.41
N TYR A 157 14.32 -8.45 -7.26
CA TYR A 157 14.47 -9.91 -7.04
C TYR A 157 14.44 -10.75 -8.34
N HIS A 158 13.88 -10.22 -9.42
CA HIS A 158 13.77 -10.90 -10.73
C HIS A 158 14.54 -10.16 -11.82
#